data_AF-A0A959ITZ9-F1
#
_entry.id   AF-A0A959ITZ9-F1
#
_cell.length_a   1.000
_cell.length_b   1.000
_cell.length_c   1.000
_cell.angle_alpha   90.00
_cell.angle_beta   90.00
_cell.angle_gamma   90.00
#
_symmetry.space_group_name_H-M   'P 1'
#
loop_
_entity.id
_entity.type
_entity.pdbx_description
1 polymer ?
#
loop_
_entity_poly.entity_id
_entity_poly.type
_entity_poly.pdbx_seq_one_letter_code
_entity_poly.pdbx_strand_id
1 'polypeptide(L)'
;MNPIFNIIRQSLGSHLETSDLNTPVDQLGIDSIDFFDLRVNLDNHSGHEIADSDWLSFTTLQQILDFYAKSNGGLQNGATATGAAEDLNHRRYQINMPQMALKALSENWLLKEMGDFHWNVLCNGLGVDSSKIKDEFGNRLYATFVRIRLVASEQLKAFKENEYLSMEPEMSRYGNSMYFSNLHIAGDGGKKITANLMTTFSYRNAEDNKSLKKGQPFGVTNTIENQTAYPEFGQGYRFLRKKELEQVELLGTTFRVSDEILYETPYEINPYLDLNGVNLLYFAAYPTINDVCEARYFNENHPGRIQEHWAKEAYTLARDIYYLSNCDLRDSIRYRVHEVEFLGDKRVKIQSTLQRESDGNLLARIFTIKEIVA
;
A
#
# COMPACT_ATOMS: atom_id res chain seq x y z
N MET A 1 31.36 17.01 11.38
CA MET A 1 30.51 15.81 11.33
C MET A 1 30.08 15.66 9.87
N ASN A 2 30.27 14.48 9.26
CA ASN A 2 30.04 14.30 7.82
C ASN A 2 28.55 14.58 7.50
N PRO A 3 28.20 15.56 6.64
CA PRO A 3 26.81 15.91 6.34
C PRO A 3 26.02 14.72 5.78
N ILE A 4 26.68 13.82 5.04
CA ILE A 4 26.08 12.58 4.54
C ILE A 4 25.73 11.63 5.70
N PHE A 5 26.56 11.57 6.74
CA PHE A 5 26.26 10.74 7.92
C PHE A 5 25.03 11.25 8.69
N ASN A 6 24.79 12.56 8.71
CA ASN A 6 23.57 13.11 9.31
C ASN A 6 22.32 12.73 8.51
N ILE A 7 22.41 12.71 7.17
CA ILE A 7 21.31 12.25 6.30
C ILE A 7 21.03 10.77 6.52
N ILE A 8 22.08 9.95 6.68
CA ILE A 8 21.95 8.54 7.04
C ILE A 8 21.17 8.38 8.35
N ARG A 9 21.57 9.10 9.40
CA ARG A 9 20.88 9.04 10.71
C ARG A 9 19.44 9.55 10.64
N GLN A 10 19.17 10.59 9.86
CA GLN A 10 17.81 11.10 9.68
C GLN A 10 16.92 10.10 8.93
N SER A 11 17.47 9.45 7.90
CA SER A 11 16.71 8.55 7.01
C SER A 11 16.57 7.15 7.57
N LEU A 12 17.45 6.68 8.46
CA LEU A 12 17.42 5.29 8.94
C LEU A 12 17.10 5.19 10.44
N GLY A 13 17.39 6.24 11.20
CA GLY A 13 17.14 6.33 12.64
C GLY A 13 18.29 7.00 13.38
N SER A 14 17.95 7.87 14.34
CA SER A 14 18.95 8.62 15.11
C SER A 14 19.80 7.75 16.03
N HIS A 15 19.44 6.49 16.25
CA HIS A 15 20.16 5.53 17.08
C HIS A 15 21.44 4.99 16.43
N LEU A 16 21.61 5.14 15.10
CA LEU A 16 22.81 4.67 14.41
C LEU A 16 24.07 5.43 14.89
N GLU A 17 25.10 4.66 15.26
CA GLU A 17 26.41 5.15 15.68
C GLU A 17 27.46 4.94 14.59
N THR A 18 28.61 5.60 14.72
CA THR A 18 29.72 5.47 13.76
C THR A 18 30.24 4.03 13.67
N SER A 19 30.10 3.24 14.75
CA SER A 19 30.44 1.81 14.77
C SER A 19 29.61 0.97 13.81
N ASP A 20 28.38 1.40 13.51
CA ASP A 20 27.44 0.65 12.67
C ASP A 20 27.74 0.80 11.18
N LEU A 21 28.61 1.74 10.80
CA LEU A 21 28.89 2.07 9.40
C LEU A 21 29.49 0.91 8.59
N ASN A 22 30.25 0.05 9.25
CA ASN A 22 30.88 -1.12 8.62
C ASN A 22 30.04 -2.40 8.76
N THR A 23 28.94 -2.34 9.52
CA THR A 23 28.02 -3.47 9.64
C THR A 23 27.25 -3.63 8.33
N PRO A 24 27.09 -4.87 7.84
CA PRO A 24 26.23 -5.14 6.68
C PRO A 24 24.81 -4.59 6.86
N VAL A 25 24.25 -3.95 5.82
CA VAL A 25 22.95 -3.27 5.89
C VAL A 25 21.82 -4.22 6.30
N ASP A 26 21.88 -5.48 5.87
CA ASP A 26 20.92 -6.53 6.20
C ASP A 26 20.93 -6.93 7.69
N GLN A 27 22.02 -6.64 8.41
CA GLN A 27 22.16 -6.90 9.85
C GLN A 27 21.75 -5.72 10.73
N LEU A 28 21.48 -4.56 10.14
CA LEU A 28 21.11 -3.34 10.85
C LEU A 28 19.60 -3.18 11.03
N GLY A 29 18.80 -4.18 10.60
CA GLY A 29 17.33 -4.09 10.67
C GLY A 29 16.73 -3.03 9.75
N ILE A 30 17.52 -2.51 8.81
CA ILE A 30 17.09 -1.55 7.79
C ILE A 30 16.30 -2.31 6.73
N ASP A 31 15.07 -1.89 6.47
CA ASP A 31 14.27 -2.50 5.42
C ASP A 31 14.44 -1.79 4.06
N SER A 32 13.89 -2.39 3.00
CA SER A 32 14.03 -1.85 1.64
C SER A 32 13.43 -0.44 1.47
N ILE A 33 12.41 -0.08 2.26
CA ILE A 33 11.79 1.26 2.19
C ILE A 33 12.68 2.28 2.89
N ASP A 34 13.22 1.95 4.06
CA ASP A 34 14.23 2.79 4.73
C ASP A 34 15.44 3.03 3.82
N PHE A 35 15.87 2.00 3.09
CA PHE A 35 16.98 2.11 2.15
C PHE A 35 16.64 3.02 0.96
N PHE A 36 15.41 2.98 0.44
CA PHE A 36 14.99 3.96 -0.58
C PHE A 36 14.85 5.38 -0.02
N ASP A 37 14.31 5.56 1.19
CA ASP A 37 14.24 6.87 1.85
C ASP A 37 15.63 7.48 1.96
N LEU A 38 16.61 6.68 2.39
CA LEU A 38 18.00 7.07 2.39
C LEU A 38 18.49 7.50 1.00
N ARG A 39 18.26 6.67 -0.03
CA ARG A 39 18.67 6.99 -1.40
C ARG A 39 18.12 8.33 -1.87
N VAL A 40 16.81 8.54 -1.70
CA VAL A 40 16.14 9.78 -2.13
C VAL A 40 16.72 10.99 -1.41
N ASN A 41 16.93 10.90 -0.09
CA ASN A 41 17.52 11.99 0.68
C ASN A 41 18.98 12.28 0.26
N LEU A 42 19.74 11.25 -0.13
CA LEU A 42 21.10 11.41 -0.65
C LEU A 42 21.12 12.02 -2.05
N ASP A 43 20.27 11.54 -2.96
CA ASP A 43 20.14 12.06 -4.33
C ASP A 43 19.68 13.53 -4.32
N ASN A 44 18.74 13.87 -3.44
CA ASN A 44 18.30 15.26 -3.23
C ASN A 44 19.41 16.15 -2.68
N HIS A 45 20.25 15.63 -1.77
CA HIS A 45 21.35 16.39 -1.18
C HIS A 45 22.51 16.60 -2.17
N SER A 46 22.82 15.58 -2.97
CA SER A 46 23.92 15.60 -3.93
C SER A 46 23.54 16.28 -5.25
N GLY A 47 22.24 16.36 -5.55
CA GLY A 47 21.73 16.86 -6.81
C GLY A 47 21.91 15.89 -7.98
N HIS A 48 22.26 14.62 -7.72
CA HIS A 48 22.44 13.58 -8.73
C HIS A 48 21.79 12.26 -8.31
N GLU A 49 21.25 11.51 -9.28
CA GLU A 49 20.72 10.16 -9.03
C GLU A 49 21.86 9.12 -9.12
N ILE A 50 21.99 8.25 -8.13
CA ILE A 50 22.93 7.11 -8.17
C ILE A 50 22.39 6.04 -9.14
N ALA A 51 23.25 5.32 -9.87
CA ALA A 51 22.83 4.16 -10.67
C ALA A 51 22.39 2.97 -9.79
N ASP A 52 21.48 2.11 -10.26
CA ASP A 52 21.08 0.91 -9.49
C ASP A 52 22.25 -0.06 -9.35
N SER A 53 23.14 -0.16 -10.34
CA SER A 53 24.36 -0.96 -10.26
C SER A 53 25.25 -0.58 -9.09
N ASP A 54 25.44 0.72 -8.85
CA ASP A 54 26.26 1.21 -7.75
C ASP A 54 25.51 1.06 -6.42
N TRP A 55 24.23 1.44 -6.40
CA TRP A 55 23.39 1.38 -5.20
C TRP A 55 23.25 -0.05 -4.64
N LEU A 56 23.01 -1.03 -5.51
CA LEU A 56 22.88 -2.44 -5.14
C LEU A 56 24.23 -3.12 -4.86
N SER A 57 25.35 -2.49 -5.23
CA SER A 57 26.68 -3.00 -4.89
C SER A 57 27.06 -2.71 -3.43
N PHE A 58 26.39 -1.75 -2.78
CA PHE A 58 26.69 -1.35 -1.41
C PHE A 58 26.22 -2.41 -0.41
N THR A 59 27.18 -2.98 0.32
CA THR A 59 26.95 -3.92 1.42
C THR A 59 26.96 -3.23 2.78
N THR A 60 27.59 -2.05 2.91
CA THR A 60 27.69 -1.30 4.18
C THR A 60 27.39 0.19 4.00
N LEU A 61 26.98 0.88 5.08
CA LEU A 61 26.74 2.33 5.06
C LEU A 61 28.03 3.14 4.83
N GLN A 62 29.21 2.59 5.19
CA GLN A 62 30.51 3.19 4.92
C GLN A 62 30.80 3.30 3.42
N GLN A 63 30.40 2.30 2.62
CA GLN A 63 30.60 2.35 1.17
C GLN A 63 29.78 3.47 0.52
N ILE A 64 28.57 3.73 1.03
CA ILE A 64 27.74 4.87 0.62
C ILE A 64 28.45 6.19 0.97
N LEU A 65 29.00 6.31 2.19
CA LEU A 65 29.78 7.48 2.60
C LEU A 65 31.00 7.71 1.71
N ASP A 66 31.73 6.66 1.38
CA ASP A 66 32.93 6.73 0.54
C ASP A 66 32.59 7.12 -0.90
N PHE A 67 31.49 6.62 -1.44
CA PHE A 67 30.99 6.99 -2.77
C PHE A 67 30.68 8.49 -2.84
N TYR A 68 29.95 9.01 -1.86
CA TYR A 68 29.58 10.43 -1.79
C TYR A 68 30.76 11.34 -1.41
N ALA A 69 31.73 10.86 -0.64
CA ALA A 69 32.97 11.59 -0.38
C ALA A 69 33.84 11.76 -1.64
N LYS A 70 33.75 10.83 -2.59
CA LYS A 70 34.48 10.86 -3.86
C LYS A 70 33.75 11.64 -4.97
N SER A 71 32.43 11.75 -4.89
CA SER A 71 31.58 12.30 -5.97
C SER A 71 31.35 13.82 -5.91
N ASN A 72 32.28 14.60 -5.32
CA ASN A 72 32.25 16.07 -5.35
C ASN A 72 32.62 16.64 -6.76
N GLY A 73 31.83 16.28 -7.77
CA GLY A 73 31.95 16.74 -9.15
C GLY A 73 30.57 16.77 -9.79
N GLY A 74 29.89 17.90 -9.68
CA GLY A 74 28.51 18.06 -10.14
C GLY A 74 28.35 18.08 -11.65
N LEU A 75 27.16 17.68 -12.11
CA LEU A 75 26.59 17.99 -13.43
C LEU A 75 25.06 18.07 -13.35
N GLN A 76 24.49 18.92 -14.22
CA GLN A 76 23.10 19.36 -14.25
C GLN A 76 22.15 18.33 -14.87
N ASN A 77 20.95 18.19 -14.30
CA ASN A 77 19.82 17.53 -14.94
C ASN A 77 18.96 18.55 -15.71
N GLY A 78 18.75 18.28 -17.00
CA GLY A 78 17.82 19.00 -17.85
C GLY A 78 16.97 18.03 -18.67
N ALA A 79 15.64 18.17 -18.58
CA ALA A 79 14.73 18.37 -19.71
C ALA A 79 13.28 18.21 -19.22
N THR A 80 12.53 19.31 -19.26
CA THR A 80 11.08 19.34 -19.21
C THR A 80 10.53 19.08 -20.61
N ALA A 81 9.54 18.19 -20.72
CA ALA A 81 8.69 18.10 -21.90
C ALA A 81 7.23 18.03 -21.45
N THR A 82 6.47 19.04 -21.87
CA THR A 82 5.03 19.15 -21.69
C THR A 82 4.33 18.47 -22.86
N GLY A 83 3.74 17.30 -22.60
CA GLY A 83 2.74 16.69 -23.47
C GLY A 83 1.35 17.06 -22.99
N ALA A 84 0.51 17.59 -23.89
CA ALA A 84 -0.88 17.88 -23.60
C ALA A 84 -1.63 16.58 -23.29
N ALA A 85 -2.11 16.45 -22.04
CA ALA A 85 -2.94 15.32 -21.64
C ALA A 85 -4.37 15.53 -22.15
N GLU A 86 -4.87 14.56 -22.92
CA GLU A 86 -6.31 14.31 -23.02
C GLU A 86 -6.88 14.10 -21.60
N ASP A 87 -8.20 14.25 -21.45
CA ASP A 87 -8.96 14.24 -20.18
C ASP A 87 -8.94 12.85 -19.47
N LEU A 88 -7.74 12.38 -19.13
CA LEU A 88 -7.40 11.11 -18.47
C LEU A 88 -7.54 11.21 -16.94
N ASN A 89 -7.86 12.39 -16.42
CA ASN A 89 -7.93 12.70 -14.99
C ASN A 89 -9.34 12.56 -14.42
N HIS A 90 -10.26 11.96 -15.17
CA HIS A 90 -11.62 11.76 -14.71
C HIS A 90 -12.19 10.44 -15.22
N ARG A 91 -12.78 9.67 -14.32
CA ARG A 91 -13.58 8.49 -14.69
C ARG A 91 -14.97 8.62 -14.14
N ARG A 92 -15.96 8.29 -14.96
CA ARG A 92 -17.36 8.25 -14.55
C ARG A 92 -17.93 6.86 -14.76
N TYR A 93 -18.58 6.34 -13.73
CA TYR A 93 -19.23 5.03 -13.73
C TYR A 93 -20.70 5.19 -13.36
N GLN A 94 -21.55 4.40 -13.99
CA GLN A 94 -22.87 4.10 -13.44
C GLN A 94 -22.75 2.80 -12.65
N ILE A 95 -23.23 2.79 -11.40
CA ILE A 95 -23.22 1.60 -10.55
C ILE A 95 -24.29 0.64 -11.09
N ASN A 96 -23.87 -0.40 -11.81
CA ASN A 96 -24.77 -1.44 -12.28
C ASN A 96 -24.54 -2.73 -11.47
N MET A 97 -25.27 -3.80 -11.80
CA MET A 97 -25.13 -5.08 -11.12
C MET A 97 -23.69 -5.60 -10.96
N PRO A 98 -22.76 -5.45 -11.93
CA PRO A 98 -21.37 -5.89 -11.76
C PRO A 98 -20.58 -5.09 -10.71
N GLN A 99 -20.99 -3.85 -10.43
CA GLN A 99 -20.40 -2.98 -9.40
C GLN A 99 -20.99 -3.25 -8.01
N MET A 100 -22.02 -4.09 -7.92
CA MET A 100 -22.76 -4.34 -6.69
C MET A 100 -22.38 -5.70 -6.08
N ALA A 101 -22.37 -5.76 -4.77
CA ALA A 101 -22.28 -7.00 -4.00
C ALA A 101 -23.10 -6.85 -2.71
N LEU A 102 -23.86 -7.87 -2.33
CA LEU A 102 -24.60 -7.88 -1.06
C LEU A 102 -25.52 -6.66 -0.86
N LYS A 103 -26.17 -6.19 -1.93
CA LYS A 103 -27.03 -4.97 -1.96
C LYS A 103 -26.30 -3.65 -1.68
N ALA A 104 -24.98 -3.62 -1.84
CA ALA A 104 -24.12 -2.47 -1.66
C ALA A 104 -23.14 -2.30 -2.82
N LEU A 105 -22.45 -1.16 -2.87
CA LEU A 105 -21.29 -1.00 -3.73
C LEU A 105 -20.22 -2.02 -3.33
N SER A 106 -19.77 -2.82 -4.29
CA SER A 106 -18.76 -3.86 -4.08
C SER A 106 -17.41 -3.22 -3.76
N GLU A 107 -16.94 -3.38 -2.52
CA GLU A 107 -15.61 -2.91 -2.10
C GLU A 107 -14.51 -3.56 -2.96
N ASN A 108 -14.69 -4.83 -3.36
CA ASN A 108 -13.74 -5.54 -4.22
C ASN A 108 -13.65 -4.91 -5.62
N TRP A 109 -14.79 -4.58 -6.23
CA TRP A 109 -14.81 -3.87 -7.51
C TRP A 109 -14.20 -2.48 -7.36
N LEU A 110 -14.59 -1.73 -6.33
CA LEU A 110 -14.09 -0.38 -6.10
C LEU A 110 -12.56 -0.37 -5.96
N LEU A 111 -12.01 -1.29 -5.18
CA LEU A 111 -10.55 -1.46 -5.03
C LEU A 111 -9.88 -1.77 -6.38
N LYS A 112 -10.46 -2.67 -7.19
CA LYS A 112 -9.97 -2.98 -8.55
C LYS A 112 -9.90 -1.74 -9.42
N GLU A 113 -10.96 -0.95 -9.48
CA GLU A 113 -11.00 0.27 -10.30
C GLU A 113 -10.05 1.34 -9.78
N MET A 114 -9.98 1.55 -8.47
CA MET A 114 -9.04 2.50 -7.87
C MET A 114 -7.58 2.11 -8.16
N GLY A 115 -7.28 0.81 -8.06
CA GLY A 115 -5.95 0.30 -8.38
C GLY A 115 -5.61 0.39 -9.86
N ASP A 116 -6.56 0.09 -10.74
CA ASP A 116 -6.40 0.30 -12.18
C ASP A 116 -6.19 1.78 -12.52
N PHE A 117 -6.98 2.67 -11.91
CA PHE A 117 -6.83 4.11 -12.15
C PHE A 117 -5.47 4.61 -11.67
N HIS A 118 -5.02 4.18 -10.48
CA HIS A 118 -3.67 4.45 -9.99
C HIS A 118 -2.61 4.01 -11.02
N TRP A 119 -2.71 2.79 -11.54
CA TRP A 119 -1.78 2.30 -12.56
C TRP A 119 -1.80 3.12 -13.84
N ASN A 120 -2.97 3.55 -14.31
CA ASN A 120 -3.09 4.35 -15.52
C ASN A 120 -2.44 5.73 -15.36
N VAL A 121 -2.71 6.43 -14.26
CA VAL A 121 -2.08 7.74 -13.96
C VAL A 121 -0.56 7.58 -13.84
N LEU A 122 -0.11 6.52 -13.16
CA LEU A 122 1.32 6.20 -13.04
C LEU A 122 1.97 5.94 -14.40
N CYS A 123 1.38 5.11 -15.25
CA CYS A 123 1.93 4.78 -16.57
C CYS A 123 1.98 6.01 -17.49
N ASN A 124 0.94 6.84 -17.45
CA ASN A 124 0.92 8.12 -18.17
C ASN A 124 2.05 9.04 -17.70
N GLY A 125 2.23 9.14 -16.37
CA GLY A 125 3.30 9.93 -15.78
C GLY A 125 4.71 9.43 -16.09
N LEU A 126 4.87 8.13 -16.36
CA LEU A 126 6.14 7.54 -16.80
C LEU A 126 6.31 7.53 -18.33
N GLY A 127 5.27 7.87 -19.09
CA GLY A 127 5.27 7.78 -20.56
C GLY A 127 5.46 6.36 -21.10
N VAL A 128 5.11 5.32 -20.33
CA VAL A 128 5.35 3.92 -20.69
C VAL A 128 4.21 3.01 -20.26
N ASP A 129 3.88 2.03 -21.09
CA ASP A 129 2.88 1.01 -20.76
C ASP A 129 3.31 0.17 -19.54
N SER A 130 2.34 -0.24 -18.73
CA SER A 130 2.54 -1.08 -17.53
C SER A 130 3.37 -2.35 -17.78
N SER A 131 3.29 -2.94 -18.97
CA SER A 131 4.03 -4.16 -19.33
C SER A 131 5.50 -3.93 -19.67
N LYS A 132 5.88 -2.68 -19.94
CA LYS A 132 7.21 -2.27 -20.39
C LYS A 132 8.05 -1.58 -19.31
N ILE A 133 7.48 -1.32 -18.13
CA ILE A 133 8.23 -0.76 -17.00
C ILE A 133 9.30 -1.76 -16.55
N LYS A 134 10.56 -1.34 -16.58
CA LYS A 134 11.72 -2.16 -16.25
C LYS A 134 12.72 -1.39 -15.39
N ASP A 135 13.52 -2.11 -14.62
CA ASP A 135 14.70 -1.57 -13.94
C ASP A 135 15.93 -1.52 -14.88
N GLU A 136 17.06 -1.03 -14.35
CA GLU A 136 18.33 -0.91 -15.08
C GLU A 136 18.83 -2.26 -15.63
N PHE A 137 18.48 -3.37 -14.98
CA PHE A 137 18.87 -4.72 -15.38
C PHE A 137 17.86 -5.38 -16.34
N GLY A 138 16.80 -4.67 -16.72
CA GLY A 138 15.77 -5.16 -17.62
C GLY A 138 14.70 -6.05 -16.96
N ASN A 139 14.69 -6.17 -15.63
CA ASN A 139 13.64 -6.89 -14.92
C ASN A 139 12.33 -6.11 -15.04
N ARG A 140 11.22 -6.82 -15.32
CA ARG A 140 9.90 -6.20 -15.34
C ARG A 140 9.47 -5.80 -13.93
N LEU A 141 9.06 -4.56 -13.78
CA LEU A 141 8.58 -4.00 -12.52
C LEU A 141 7.06 -3.99 -12.43
N TYR A 142 6.57 -4.17 -11.22
CA TYR A 142 5.18 -4.08 -10.82
C TYR A 142 5.03 -3.01 -9.74
N ALA A 143 4.10 -2.07 -9.92
CA ALA A 143 3.71 -1.16 -8.85
C ALA A 143 2.87 -1.94 -7.83
N THR A 144 3.54 -2.43 -6.78
CA THR A 144 2.95 -3.26 -5.74
C THR A 144 2.36 -2.37 -4.66
N PHE A 145 1.06 -2.54 -4.40
CA PHE A 145 0.38 -1.85 -3.30
C PHE A 145 1.00 -2.23 -1.96
N VAL A 146 1.33 -1.22 -1.16
CA VAL A 146 1.85 -1.36 0.20
C VAL A 146 0.89 -0.81 1.24
N ARG A 147 0.06 0.18 0.88
CA ARG A 147 -1.00 0.71 1.73
C ARG A 147 -2.17 1.21 0.91
N ILE A 148 -3.38 0.88 1.34
CA ILE A 148 -4.61 1.47 0.80
C ILE A 148 -5.48 1.88 1.99
N ARG A 149 -5.89 3.14 2.01
CA ARG A 149 -6.87 3.67 2.96
C ARG A 149 -8.08 4.17 2.20
N LEU A 150 -9.26 3.77 2.62
CA LEU A 150 -10.54 4.20 2.08
C LEU A 150 -11.39 4.77 3.22
N VAL A 151 -12.01 5.92 2.98
CA VAL A 151 -12.96 6.54 3.90
C VAL A 151 -14.17 7.03 3.10
N ALA A 152 -15.34 6.51 3.42
CA ALA A 152 -16.61 6.92 2.83
C ALA A 152 -17.39 7.85 3.78
N SER A 153 -18.11 8.82 3.22
CA SER A 153 -19.01 9.68 4.00
C SER A 153 -20.22 8.92 4.53
N GLU A 154 -20.61 7.86 3.84
CA GLU A 154 -21.67 6.92 4.20
C GLU A 154 -21.20 5.50 3.92
N GLN A 155 -21.76 4.51 4.64
CA GLN A 155 -21.40 3.11 4.47
C GLN A 155 -21.74 2.62 3.04
N LEU A 156 -21.00 1.63 2.52
CA LEU A 156 -21.07 1.25 1.10
C LEU A 156 -22.46 0.79 0.59
N LYS A 157 -23.39 0.35 1.44
CA LYS A 157 -24.81 0.07 1.11
C LYS A 157 -25.58 1.33 0.73
N ALA A 158 -25.12 2.53 1.12
CA ALA A 158 -25.76 3.78 0.78
C ALA A 158 -25.66 4.12 -0.71
N PHE A 159 -24.65 3.58 -1.40
CA PHE A 159 -24.46 3.69 -2.84
C PHE A 159 -25.34 2.65 -3.53
N LYS A 160 -26.24 3.11 -4.41
CA LYS A 160 -27.31 2.28 -5.00
C LYS A 160 -27.06 1.99 -6.47
N GLU A 161 -27.73 0.94 -6.95
CA GLU A 161 -27.80 0.65 -8.38
C GLU A 161 -28.37 1.86 -9.14
N ASN A 162 -27.83 2.10 -10.33
CA ASN A 162 -28.08 3.20 -11.24
C ASN A 162 -27.59 4.58 -10.79
N GLU A 163 -27.01 4.70 -9.59
CA GLU A 163 -26.32 5.93 -9.19
C GLU A 163 -25.01 6.11 -9.98
N TYR A 164 -24.57 7.36 -10.09
CA TYR A 164 -23.29 7.68 -10.71
C TYR A 164 -22.19 7.87 -9.68
N LEU A 165 -20.98 7.44 -10.07
CA LEU A 165 -19.73 7.76 -9.39
C LEU A 165 -18.82 8.52 -10.36
N SER A 166 -18.18 9.57 -9.88
CA SER A 166 -17.09 10.27 -10.57
C SER A 166 -15.82 10.18 -9.75
N MET A 167 -14.72 9.75 -10.34
CA MET A 167 -13.42 9.59 -9.71
C MET A 167 -12.41 10.57 -10.31
N GLU A 168 -11.73 11.30 -9.43
CA GLU A 168 -10.68 12.26 -9.77
C GLU A 168 -9.40 11.87 -9.02
N PRO A 169 -8.28 11.62 -9.72
CA PRO A 169 -7.03 11.27 -9.09
C PRO A 169 -6.11 12.49 -8.94
N GLU A 170 -5.42 12.53 -7.82
CA GLU A 170 -4.19 13.29 -7.65
C GLU A 170 -3.06 12.28 -7.44
N MET A 171 -1.90 12.49 -8.09
CA MET A 171 -0.75 11.61 -7.93
C MET A 171 0.52 12.39 -7.68
N SER A 172 1.33 11.87 -6.77
CA SER A 172 2.67 12.34 -6.47
C SER A 172 3.59 11.14 -6.27
N ARG A 173 4.89 11.39 -6.22
CA ARG A 173 5.91 10.37 -5.96
C ARG A 173 6.88 10.83 -4.88
N TYR A 174 7.61 9.88 -4.33
CA TYR A 174 8.78 10.16 -3.50
C TYR A 174 9.95 9.35 -4.04
N GLY A 175 10.92 10.05 -4.63
CA GLY A 175 11.95 9.43 -5.47
C GLY A 175 11.37 8.77 -6.71
N ASN A 176 12.07 7.75 -7.23
CA ASN A 176 11.65 7.01 -8.41
C ASN A 176 10.93 5.69 -8.08
N SER A 177 10.90 5.31 -6.79
CA SER A 177 10.42 3.99 -6.35
C SER A 177 9.04 3.99 -5.73
N MET A 178 8.52 5.12 -5.23
CA MET A 178 7.27 5.18 -4.46
C MET A 178 6.29 6.18 -5.03
N TYR A 179 5.02 5.76 -5.15
CA TYR A 179 3.96 6.55 -5.76
C TYR A 179 2.74 6.57 -4.85
N PHE A 180 2.12 7.74 -4.77
CA PHE A 180 1.01 8.03 -3.88
C PHE A 180 -0.10 8.61 -4.72
N SER A 181 -1.30 8.05 -4.62
CA SER A 181 -2.50 8.66 -5.19
C SER A 181 -3.52 8.99 -4.12
N ASN A 182 -4.18 10.13 -4.27
CA ASN A 182 -5.39 10.50 -3.56
C ASN A 182 -6.53 10.50 -4.57
N LEU A 183 -7.52 9.63 -4.39
CA LEU A 183 -8.69 9.54 -5.24
C LEU A 183 -9.87 10.19 -4.52
N HIS A 184 -10.46 11.17 -5.19
CA HIS A 184 -11.71 11.81 -4.79
C HIS A 184 -12.85 11.22 -5.60
N ILE A 185 -13.75 10.50 -4.93
CA ILE A 185 -14.87 9.82 -5.55
C ILE A 185 -16.15 10.48 -5.08
N ALA A 186 -16.87 11.15 -5.97
CA ALA A 186 -18.18 11.73 -5.68
C ALA A 186 -19.28 10.81 -6.21
N GLY A 187 -20.33 10.63 -5.40
CA GLY A 187 -21.55 9.92 -5.78
C GLY A 187 -22.78 10.81 -5.68
N ASP A 188 -23.91 10.29 -6.14
CA ASP A 188 -25.19 10.99 -6.07
C ASP A 188 -25.60 11.37 -4.64
N GLY A 189 -26.41 12.42 -4.50
CA GLY A 189 -26.86 12.89 -3.18
C GLY A 189 -25.77 13.48 -2.28
N GLY A 190 -24.57 13.76 -2.83
CA GLY A 190 -23.46 14.34 -2.08
C GLY A 190 -22.60 13.31 -1.34
N LYS A 191 -22.81 12.02 -1.59
CA LYS A 191 -21.97 10.93 -1.06
C LYS A 191 -20.54 11.07 -1.59
N LYS A 192 -19.56 10.75 -0.74
CA LYS A 192 -18.14 10.87 -1.08
C LYS A 192 -17.36 9.67 -0.57
N ILE A 193 -16.33 9.28 -1.32
CA ILE A 193 -15.29 8.36 -0.88
C ILE A 193 -13.95 9.02 -1.18
N THR A 194 -13.06 9.03 -0.20
CA THR A 194 -11.65 9.40 -0.39
C THR A 194 -10.82 8.14 -0.25
N ALA A 195 -9.88 7.92 -1.16
CA ALA A 195 -8.96 6.80 -1.08
C ALA A 195 -7.51 7.22 -1.29
N ASN A 196 -6.63 6.84 -0.35
CA ASN A 196 -5.19 7.01 -0.47
C ASN A 196 -4.55 5.67 -0.81
N LEU A 197 -3.78 5.62 -1.88
CA LEU A 197 -3.07 4.41 -2.32
C LEU A 197 -1.59 4.72 -2.39
N MET A 198 -0.79 3.79 -1.88
CA MET A 198 0.66 3.84 -1.95
C MET A 198 1.16 2.57 -2.63
N THR A 199 1.98 2.73 -3.66
CA THR A 199 2.69 1.63 -4.31
C THR A 199 4.20 1.82 -4.24
N THR A 200 4.91 0.70 -4.32
CA THR A 200 6.36 0.66 -4.53
C THR A 200 6.66 -0.28 -5.68
N PHE A 201 7.68 0.03 -6.48
CA PHE A 201 8.07 -0.88 -7.55
C PHE A 201 8.78 -2.14 -7.01
N SER A 202 8.34 -3.29 -7.51
CA SER A 202 8.95 -4.57 -7.21
C SER A 202 8.99 -5.50 -8.42
N TYR A 203 9.89 -6.48 -8.40
CA TYR A 203 9.97 -7.54 -9.39
C TYR A 203 10.04 -8.90 -8.71
N ARG A 204 9.69 -9.93 -9.48
CA ARG A 204 9.70 -11.32 -9.04
C ARG A 204 10.97 -12.00 -9.51
N ASN A 205 11.68 -12.68 -8.62
CA ASN A 205 12.86 -13.47 -8.94
C ASN A 205 12.51 -14.91 -9.33
N ALA A 206 11.55 -15.12 -10.24
CA ALA A 206 11.13 -16.41 -10.84
C ALA A 206 10.74 -17.60 -9.94
N GLU A 207 11.20 -17.69 -8.69
CA GLU A 207 11.14 -18.90 -7.85
C GLU A 207 9.83 -18.99 -7.05
N ASP A 208 9.41 -17.90 -6.42
CA ASP A 208 8.19 -17.86 -5.59
C ASP A 208 7.54 -16.47 -5.57
N ASN A 209 6.42 -16.33 -4.86
CA ASN A 209 5.77 -15.06 -4.53
C ASN A 209 6.15 -14.54 -3.14
N LYS A 210 7.04 -15.24 -2.42
CA LYS A 210 7.29 -15.01 -1.00
C LYS A 210 8.21 -13.82 -0.77
N SER A 211 9.08 -13.53 -1.73
CA SER A 211 10.11 -12.50 -1.62
C SER A 211 10.21 -11.61 -2.86
N LEU A 212 9.27 -10.67 -3.02
CA LEU A 212 9.36 -9.66 -4.07
C LEU A 212 10.53 -8.71 -3.79
N LYS A 213 11.42 -8.55 -4.78
CA LYS A 213 12.56 -7.64 -4.69
C LYS A 213 12.13 -6.26 -5.15
N LYS A 214 12.68 -5.22 -4.54
CA LYS A 214 12.36 -3.85 -4.92
C LYS A 214 13.27 -3.37 -6.04
N GLY A 215 12.75 -2.45 -6.85
CA GLY A 215 13.50 -1.79 -7.92
C GLY A 215 12.91 -0.42 -8.22
N GLN A 216 13.45 0.26 -9.22
CA GLN A 216 12.94 1.53 -9.71
C GLN A 216 12.95 1.56 -11.25
N PRO A 217 12.03 2.29 -11.89
CA PRO A 217 12.01 2.41 -13.34
C PRO A 217 13.30 3.04 -13.86
N PHE A 218 13.84 2.47 -14.93
CA PHE A 218 15.02 2.98 -15.60
C PHE A 218 14.69 3.44 -17.03
N GLY A 219 15.35 4.50 -17.48
CA GLY A 219 15.23 5.00 -18.86
C GLY A 219 13.85 5.56 -19.22
N VAL A 220 13.07 5.99 -18.22
CA VAL A 220 11.73 6.58 -18.41
C VAL A 220 11.74 8.05 -18.01
N THR A 221 10.92 8.87 -18.67
CA THR A 221 10.67 10.25 -18.23
C THR A 221 9.56 10.23 -17.19
N ASN A 222 9.79 10.83 -16.03
CA ASN A 222 8.81 10.86 -14.95
C ASN A 222 8.26 12.27 -14.74
N THR A 223 7.03 12.50 -15.20
CA THR A 223 6.35 13.81 -15.09
C THR A 223 5.53 13.95 -13.81
N ILE A 224 5.49 12.94 -12.96
CA ILE A 224 4.77 12.98 -11.68
C ILE A 224 5.56 13.83 -10.69
N GLU A 225 4.86 14.70 -9.98
CA GLU A 225 5.46 15.60 -8.99
C GLU A 225 6.19 14.82 -7.89
N ASN A 226 7.48 15.10 -7.73
CA ASN A 226 8.31 14.52 -6.68
C ASN A 226 8.19 15.34 -5.41
N GLN A 227 7.73 14.70 -4.33
CA GLN A 227 7.69 15.33 -3.03
C GLN A 227 9.10 15.44 -2.44
N THR A 228 9.40 16.58 -1.81
CA THR A 228 10.69 16.82 -1.16
C THR A 228 10.82 16.13 0.19
N ALA A 229 9.69 15.78 0.81
CA ALA A 229 9.62 15.10 2.10
C ALA A 229 8.83 13.81 1.98
N TYR A 230 9.17 12.81 2.81
CA TYR A 230 8.47 11.55 2.83
C TYR A 230 7.02 11.74 3.33
N PRO A 231 5.99 11.31 2.56
CA PRO A 231 4.59 11.59 2.92
C PRO A 231 4.18 10.95 4.25
N GLU A 232 3.37 11.65 5.04
CA GLU A 232 2.82 11.13 6.32
C GLU A 232 2.07 9.80 6.12
N PHE A 233 1.34 9.68 5.00
CA PHE A 233 0.68 8.44 4.63
C PHE A 233 1.66 7.26 4.46
N GLY A 234 2.88 7.51 4.01
CA GLY A 234 3.94 6.50 3.95
C GLY A 234 4.54 6.17 5.32
N GLN A 235 4.56 7.12 6.26
CA GLN A 235 5.20 6.94 7.58
C GLN A 235 4.53 5.84 8.40
N GLY A 236 3.20 5.76 8.36
CA GLY A 236 2.49 4.69 9.06
C GLY A 236 2.91 3.29 8.60
N TYR A 237 3.17 3.10 7.30
CA TYR A 237 3.63 1.81 6.78
C TYR A 237 5.05 1.49 7.27
N ARG A 238 5.92 2.50 7.26
CA ARG A 238 7.29 2.40 7.74
C ARG A 238 7.35 2.02 9.23
N PHE A 239 6.59 2.71 10.08
CA PHE A 239 6.50 2.36 11.50
C PHE A 239 5.95 0.95 11.71
N LEU A 240 4.96 0.50 10.92
CA LEU A 240 4.44 -0.86 11.04
C LEU A 240 5.52 -1.90 10.73
N ARG A 241 6.31 -1.69 9.68
CA ARG A 241 7.43 -2.58 9.29
C ARG A 241 8.49 -2.68 10.38
N LYS A 242 8.77 -1.56 11.08
CA LYS A 242 9.68 -1.50 12.22
C LYS A 242 9.10 -2.00 13.54
N LYS A 243 7.81 -2.37 13.56
CA LYS A 243 7.04 -2.69 14.78
C LYS A 243 7.00 -1.54 15.78
N GLU A 244 7.05 -0.31 15.28
CA GLU A 244 6.99 0.95 16.03
C GLU A 244 5.62 1.64 15.90
N LEU A 245 4.72 1.10 15.08
CA LEU A 245 3.38 1.65 14.93
C LEU A 245 2.52 1.26 16.14
N GLU A 246 2.34 2.19 17.06
CA GLU A 246 1.52 1.97 18.27
C GLU A 246 0.04 2.26 18.07
N GLN A 247 -0.29 3.22 17.21
CA GLN A 247 -1.66 3.69 17.00
C GLN A 247 -1.95 4.03 15.53
N VAL A 248 -3.21 3.89 15.13
CA VAL A 248 -3.71 4.30 13.81
C VAL A 248 -4.99 5.11 13.97
N GLU A 249 -5.01 6.30 13.38
CA GLU A 249 -6.22 7.10 13.24
C GLU A 249 -6.96 6.76 11.95
N LEU A 250 -8.26 6.45 12.08
CA LEU A 250 -9.14 6.18 10.95
C LEU A 250 -10.54 6.72 11.26
N LEU A 251 -11.06 7.61 10.40
CA LEU A 251 -12.38 8.25 10.55
C LEU A 251 -12.61 8.82 11.98
N GLY A 252 -11.60 9.52 12.53
CA GLY A 252 -11.66 10.11 13.87
C GLY A 252 -11.71 9.09 15.02
N THR A 253 -11.38 7.83 14.76
CA THR A 253 -11.27 6.76 15.75
C THR A 253 -9.83 6.29 15.86
N THR A 254 -9.32 6.24 17.08
CA THR A 254 -8.01 5.69 17.42
C THR A 254 -8.08 4.17 17.56
N PHE A 255 -7.22 3.47 16.84
CA PHE A 255 -6.90 2.06 17.04
C PHE A 255 -5.57 1.96 17.77
N ARG A 256 -5.52 1.19 18.85
CA ARG A 256 -4.24 0.80 19.45
C ARG A 256 -3.80 -0.50 18.80
N VAL A 257 -2.63 -0.50 18.18
CA VAL A 257 -2.12 -1.68 17.48
C VAL A 257 -1.83 -2.77 18.52
N SER A 258 -2.62 -3.84 18.47
CA SER A 258 -2.49 -5.01 19.34
C SER A 258 -2.05 -6.26 18.57
N ASP A 259 -1.31 -7.14 19.23
CA ASP A 259 -1.01 -8.50 18.76
C ASP A 259 -1.80 -9.58 19.53
N GLU A 260 -2.65 -9.17 20.48
CA GLU A 260 -3.57 -10.09 21.17
C GLU A 260 -4.49 -10.77 20.16
N ILE A 261 -4.81 -12.05 20.37
CA ILE A 261 -5.62 -12.83 19.43
C ILE A 261 -6.95 -13.15 20.10
N LEU A 262 -8.04 -12.54 19.59
CA LEU A 262 -9.41 -12.79 20.06
C LEU A 262 -10.04 -13.97 19.34
N TYR A 263 -9.71 -14.15 18.06
CA TYR A 263 -10.22 -15.21 17.20
C TYR A 263 -9.23 -15.48 16.07
N GLU A 264 -9.19 -16.72 15.60
CA GLU A 264 -8.50 -17.07 14.38
C GLU A 264 -9.23 -18.15 13.59
N THR A 265 -9.08 -18.14 12.26
CA THR A 265 -9.65 -19.16 11.38
C THR A 265 -8.79 -19.31 10.12
N PRO A 266 -8.62 -20.53 9.57
CA PRO A 266 -7.93 -20.73 8.31
C PRO A 266 -8.77 -20.25 7.12
N TYR A 267 -8.08 -19.86 6.06
CA TYR A 267 -8.62 -19.57 4.75
C TYR A 267 -7.75 -20.21 3.68
N GLU A 268 -8.37 -21.05 2.85
CA GLU A 268 -7.74 -21.66 1.68
C GLU A 268 -7.84 -20.72 0.49
N ILE A 269 -6.72 -20.47 -0.18
CA ILE A 269 -6.68 -19.58 -1.35
C ILE A 269 -7.58 -20.14 -2.45
N ASN A 270 -8.48 -19.30 -2.96
CA ASN A 270 -9.25 -19.59 -4.15
C ASN A 270 -8.52 -19.03 -5.38
N PRO A 271 -7.87 -19.87 -6.22
CA PRO A 271 -7.08 -19.40 -7.36
C PRO A 271 -7.84 -18.50 -8.34
N TYR A 272 -9.15 -18.70 -8.46
CA TYR A 272 -9.97 -18.01 -9.46
C TYR A 272 -10.44 -16.63 -8.99
N LEU A 273 -10.42 -16.38 -7.68
CA LEU A 273 -10.89 -15.12 -7.08
C LEU A 273 -9.74 -14.32 -6.47
N ASP A 274 -8.76 -15.01 -5.91
CA ASP A 274 -7.76 -14.40 -5.05
C ASP A 274 -6.47 -14.06 -5.80
N LEU A 275 -6.16 -14.76 -6.90
CA LEU A 275 -4.93 -14.52 -7.68
C LEU A 275 -5.16 -13.60 -8.88
N ASN A 276 -4.14 -12.84 -9.23
CA ASN A 276 -4.14 -11.97 -10.42
C ASN A 276 -3.53 -12.66 -11.66
N GLY A 277 -3.50 -11.93 -12.78
CA GLY A 277 -2.95 -12.42 -14.05
C GLY A 277 -1.45 -12.75 -14.08
N VAL A 278 -0.71 -12.50 -12.98
CA VAL A 278 0.69 -12.90 -12.80
C VAL A 278 0.87 -13.88 -11.62
N ASN A 279 -0.21 -14.52 -11.20
CA ASN A 279 -0.28 -15.51 -10.12
C ASN A 279 0.14 -14.99 -8.74
N LEU A 280 0.06 -13.68 -8.47
CA LEU A 280 0.22 -13.10 -7.13
C LEU A 280 -1.14 -13.01 -6.45
N LEU A 281 -1.18 -13.13 -5.12
CA LEU A 281 -2.36 -12.77 -4.33
C LEU A 281 -2.70 -11.32 -4.65
N TYR A 282 -3.89 -11.11 -5.19
CA TYR A 282 -4.31 -9.84 -5.73
C TYR A 282 -4.68 -8.88 -4.59
N PHE A 283 -4.26 -7.62 -4.66
CA PHE A 283 -4.42 -6.67 -3.55
C PHE A 283 -5.89 -6.49 -3.09
N ALA A 284 -6.85 -6.57 -4.02
CA ALA A 284 -8.27 -6.48 -3.69
C ALA A 284 -8.83 -7.75 -3.03
N ALA A 285 -8.12 -8.88 -3.12
CA ALA A 285 -8.50 -10.12 -2.47
C ALA A 285 -8.27 -10.07 -0.95
N TYR A 286 -7.23 -9.39 -0.47
CA TYR A 286 -6.93 -9.28 0.97
C TYR A 286 -8.14 -8.80 1.81
N PRO A 287 -8.80 -7.67 1.49
CA PRO A 287 -9.99 -7.25 2.24
C PRO A 287 -11.20 -8.18 2.01
N THR A 288 -11.29 -8.85 0.86
CA THR A 288 -12.35 -9.86 0.63
C THR A 288 -12.16 -11.09 1.53
N ILE A 289 -10.93 -11.59 1.64
CA ILE A 289 -10.55 -12.69 2.53
C ILE A 289 -10.81 -12.28 3.98
N ASN A 290 -10.41 -11.05 4.35
CA ASN A 290 -10.75 -10.48 5.65
C ASN A 290 -12.26 -10.53 5.91
N ASP A 291 -13.09 -10.05 4.98
CA ASP A 291 -14.54 -9.99 5.17
C ASP A 291 -15.20 -11.37 5.28
N VAL A 292 -14.70 -12.36 4.53
CA VAL A 292 -15.17 -13.75 4.62
C VAL A 292 -14.90 -14.30 6.02
N CYS A 293 -13.68 -14.15 6.54
CA CYS A 293 -13.30 -14.68 7.85
C CYS A 293 -13.89 -13.86 9.00
N GLU A 294 -13.99 -12.54 8.85
CA GLU A 294 -14.67 -11.62 9.77
C GLU A 294 -16.14 -12.01 9.92
N ALA A 295 -16.84 -12.33 8.82
CA ALA A 295 -18.22 -12.78 8.89
C ALA A 295 -18.38 -14.08 9.70
N ARG A 296 -17.43 -15.03 9.61
CA ARG A 296 -17.44 -16.24 10.45
C ARG A 296 -17.39 -15.88 11.93
N TYR A 297 -16.41 -15.04 12.31
CA TYR A 297 -16.28 -14.57 13.69
C TYR A 297 -17.57 -13.94 14.21
N PHE A 298 -18.13 -12.97 13.47
CA PHE A 298 -19.30 -12.22 13.92
C PHE A 298 -20.56 -13.10 14.00
N ASN A 299 -20.83 -13.92 12.98
CA ASN A 299 -21.97 -14.82 12.99
C ASN A 299 -21.93 -15.86 14.13
N GLU A 300 -20.73 -16.34 14.49
CA GLU A 300 -20.55 -17.32 15.55
C GLU A 300 -20.60 -16.71 16.96
N ASN A 301 -20.06 -15.49 17.13
CA ASN A 301 -19.79 -14.93 18.47
C ASN A 301 -20.73 -13.79 18.87
N HIS A 302 -21.53 -13.24 17.95
CA HIS A 302 -22.39 -12.08 18.22
C HIS A 302 -23.87 -12.26 17.81
N PRO A 303 -24.53 -13.41 18.10
CA PRO A 303 -25.91 -13.68 17.66
C PRO A 303 -26.97 -12.74 18.26
N GLY A 304 -26.64 -12.00 19.33
CA GLY A 304 -27.54 -11.00 19.92
C GLY A 304 -27.43 -9.61 19.28
N ARG A 305 -26.38 -9.35 18.50
CA ARG A 305 -26.15 -8.08 17.80
C ARG A 305 -26.44 -8.17 16.30
N ILE A 306 -26.47 -9.40 15.76
CA ILE A 306 -26.65 -9.70 14.34
C ILE A 306 -27.92 -10.53 14.20
N GLN A 307 -28.89 -10.05 13.42
CA GLN A 307 -30.19 -10.70 13.30
C GLN A 307 -30.22 -11.76 12.19
N GLU A 308 -29.54 -11.48 11.08
CA GLU A 308 -29.34 -12.34 9.93
C GLU A 308 -27.87 -12.78 9.85
N HIS A 309 -27.13 -12.23 8.89
CA HIS A 309 -25.77 -12.60 8.58
C HIS A 309 -24.94 -11.32 8.52
N TRP A 310 -23.76 -11.33 9.14
CA TRP A 310 -22.88 -10.17 9.26
C TRP A 310 -22.71 -9.39 7.95
N ALA A 311 -22.41 -10.11 6.86
CA ALA A 311 -22.21 -9.54 5.53
C ALA A 311 -23.45 -8.83 4.92
N LYS A 312 -24.65 -8.98 5.51
CA LYS A 312 -25.89 -8.29 5.09
C LYS A 312 -26.27 -7.13 6.00
N GLU A 313 -25.62 -7.00 7.16
CA GLU A 313 -25.95 -6.01 8.18
C GLU A 313 -24.84 -4.98 8.38
N ALA A 314 -23.57 -5.37 8.26
CA ALA A 314 -22.44 -4.48 8.49
C ALA A 314 -21.70 -4.16 7.20
N TYR A 315 -21.59 -2.86 6.90
CA TYR A 315 -20.99 -2.38 5.65
C TYR A 315 -19.85 -1.42 5.96
N THR A 316 -18.78 -1.52 5.17
CA THR A 316 -17.59 -0.70 5.35
C THR A 316 -17.92 0.78 5.26
N LEU A 317 -17.43 1.54 6.24
CA LEU A 317 -17.44 3.00 6.26
C LEU A 317 -16.02 3.54 6.09
N ALA A 318 -15.03 2.87 6.70
CA ALA A 318 -13.63 3.16 6.48
C ALA A 318 -12.78 1.89 6.62
N ARG A 319 -11.67 1.82 5.87
CA ARG A 319 -10.69 0.72 5.96
C ARG A 319 -9.28 1.24 5.69
N ASP A 320 -8.31 0.77 6.46
CA ASP A 320 -6.88 1.00 6.23
C ASP A 320 -6.16 -0.34 6.17
N ILE A 321 -5.54 -0.63 5.04
CA ILE A 321 -4.91 -1.92 4.71
C ILE A 321 -3.43 -1.70 4.51
N TYR A 322 -2.62 -2.40 5.29
CA TYR A 322 -1.18 -2.45 5.15
C TYR A 322 -0.78 -3.79 4.53
N TYR A 323 -0.21 -3.77 3.33
CA TYR A 323 0.21 -4.95 2.58
C TYR A 323 1.70 -5.19 2.78
N LEU A 324 2.05 -6.26 3.48
CA LEU A 324 3.41 -6.50 3.97
C LEU A 324 4.14 -7.60 3.20
N SER A 325 3.41 -8.60 2.71
CA SER A 325 3.94 -9.68 1.89
C SER A 325 2.85 -10.35 1.04
N ASN A 326 3.25 -11.22 0.10
CA ASN A 326 2.36 -11.98 -0.79
C ASN A 326 2.40 -13.48 -0.47
N CYS A 327 1.77 -14.37 -1.23
CA CYS A 327 1.84 -15.82 -0.99
C CYS A 327 1.75 -16.62 -2.31
N ASP A 328 2.18 -17.87 -2.26
CA ASP A 328 2.05 -18.80 -3.38
C ASP A 328 0.66 -19.43 -3.40
N LEU A 329 0.29 -19.96 -4.58
CA LEU A 329 -0.99 -20.64 -4.82
C LEU A 329 -1.31 -21.75 -3.81
N ARG A 330 -0.28 -22.45 -3.31
CA ARG A 330 -0.43 -23.60 -2.40
C ARG A 330 -0.37 -23.21 -0.92
N ASP A 331 -0.13 -21.94 -0.60
CA ASP A 331 -0.16 -21.50 0.78
C ASP A 331 -1.61 -21.38 1.26
N SER A 332 -1.82 -21.54 2.56
CA SER A 332 -3.04 -21.17 3.27
C SER A 332 -2.81 -19.89 4.07
N ILE A 333 -3.91 -19.21 4.42
CA ILE A 333 -3.88 -17.96 5.17
C ILE A 333 -4.57 -18.17 6.52
N ARG A 334 -3.88 -17.79 7.59
CA ARG A 334 -4.49 -17.64 8.91
C ARG A 334 -5.02 -16.22 9.07
N TYR A 335 -6.33 -16.09 9.20
CA TYR A 335 -6.96 -14.84 9.61
C TYR A 335 -6.99 -14.74 11.13
N ARG A 336 -6.71 -13.55 11.68
CA ARG A 336 -6.85 -13.26 13.11
C ARG A 336 -7.58 -11.96 13.37
N VAL A 337 -8.43 -11.97 14.40
CA VAL A 337 -9.03 -10.76 15.00
C VAL A 337 -8.22 -10.39 16.22
N HIS A 338 -7.85 -9.11 16.32
CA HIS A 338 -7.08 -8.57 17.44
C HIS A 338 -7.90 -7.67 18.36
N GLU A 339 -8.85 -6.95 17.78
CA GLU A 339 -9.70 -6.02 18.52
C GLU A 339 -11.07 -5.96 17.84
N VAL A 340 -12.12 -5.93 18.66
CA VAL A 340 -13.48 -5.58 18.27
C VAL A 340 -14.04 -4.68 19.34
N GLU A 341 -14.42 -3.47 18.95
CA GLU A 341 -15.08 -2.52 19.84
C GLU A 341 -16.30 -1.93 19.13
N PHE A 342 -17.46 -2.02 19.79
CA PHE A 342 -18.68 -1.38 19.33
C PHE A 342 -18.69 0.09 19.74
N LEU A 343 -18.68 0.96 18.75
CA LEU A 343 -18.73 2.41 18.90
C LEU A 343 -20.19 2.85 18.91
N GLY A 344 -20.83 2.65 20.07
CA GLY A 344 -22.29 2.80 20.22
C GLY A 344 -23.06 1.66 19.56
N ASP A 345 -24.29 1.93 19.12
CA ASP A 345 -25.19 0.87 18.62
C ASP A 345 -25.02 0.54 17.14
N LYS A 346 -24.43 1.46 16.36
CA LYS A 346 -24.41 1.37 14.90
C LYS A 346 -23.04 1.14 14.31
N ARG A 347 -21.94 1.32 15.06
CA ARG A 347 -20.60 1.22 14.48
C ARG A 347 -19.78 0.21 15.24
N VAL A 348 -18.89 -0.44 14.51
CA VAL A 348 -17.87 -1.32 15.08
C VAL A 348 -16.53 -0.96 14.47
N LYS A 349 -15.50 -0.91 15.31
CA LYS A 349 -14.11 -0.90 14.87
C LYS A 349 -13.51 -2.29 15.04
N ILE A 350 -12.75 -2.73 14.05
CA ILE A 350 -12.19 -4.08 13.97
C ILE A 350 -10.72 -3.96 13.55
N GLN A 351 -9.84 -4.62 14.30
CA GLN A 351 -8.45 -4.81 13.92
C GLN A 351 -8.23 -6.30 13.61
N SER A 352 -7.62 -6.59 12.45
CA SER A 352 -7.34 -7.95 12.01
C SER A 352 -6.01 -8.07 11.28
N THR A 353 -5.53 -9.31 11.15
CA THR A 353 -4.37 -9.64 10.32
C THR A 353 -4.62 -10.86 9.44
N LEU A 354 -3.88 -10.91 8.34
CA LEU A 354 -3.73 -12.08 7.48
C LEU A 354 -2.28 -12.55 7.58
N GLN A 355 -2.05 -13.81 7.91
CA GLN A 355 -0.71 -14.41 8.02
C GLN A 355 -0.61 -15.63 7.10
N ARG A 356 0.50 -15.78 6.40
CA ARG A 356 0.80 -16.98 5.60
C ARG A 356 1.15 -18.13 6.53
N GLU A 357 0.46 -19.27 6.41
CA GLU A 357 0.68 -20.39 7.35
C GLU A 357 2.02 -21.09 7.15
N SER A 358 2.54 -21.13 5.92
CA SER A 358 3.75 -21.88 5.60
C SER A 358 4.99 -21.43 6.38
N ASP A 359 5.05 -20.16 6.77
CA ASP A 359 6.22 -19.55 7.43
C ASP A 359 5.89 -18.47 8.47
N GLY A 360 4.60 -18.20 8.72
CA GLY A 360 4.17 -17.22 9.69
C GLY A 360 4.38 -15.75 9.27
N ASN A 361 4.72 -15.47 8.01
CA ASN A 361 4.88 -14.09 7.57
C ASN A 361 3.55 -13.35 7.50
N LEU A 362 3.55 -12.12 8.02
CA LEU A 362 2.38 -11.25 8.00
C LEU A 362 2.12 -10.78 6.55
N LEU A 363 0.98 -11.14 5.99
CA LEU A 363 0.54 -10.74 4.66
C LEU A 363 -0.05 -9.33 4.72
N ALA A 364 -0.94 -9.08 5.67
CA ALA A 364 -1.52 -7.77 5.90
C ALA A 364 -1.96 -7.52 7.33
N ARG A 365 -2.01 -6.24 7.70
CA ARG A 365 -2.73 -5.73 8.87
C ARG A 365 -3.83 -4.79 8.39
N ILE A 366 -5.03 -4.96 8.92
CA ILE A 366 -6.24 -4.30 8.43
C ILE A 366 -6.97 -3.68 9.62
N PHE A 367 -7.31 -2.40 9.48
CA PHE A 367 -8.16 -1.67 10.42
C PHE A 367 -9.44 -1.29 9.69
N THR A 368 -10.59 -1.62 10.26
CA THR A 368 -11.89 -1.43 9.59
C THR A 368 -12.87 -0.79 10.55
N ILE A 369 -13.64 0.18 10.05
CA ILE A 369 -14.85 0.69 10.70
C ILE A 369 -16.02 0.31 9.80
N LYS A 370 -16.97 -0.44 10.35
CA LYS A 370 -18.23 -0.78 9.68
C LYS A 370 -19.39 -0.13 10.40
N GLU A 371 -20.44 0.17 9.64
CA GLU A 371 -21.73 0.59 10.16
C GLU A 371 -22.75 -0.54 9.98
N ILE A 372 -23.44 -0.87 11.07
CA ILE A 372 -24.52 -1.85 11.17
C ILE A 372 -25.82 -1.14 10.79
N VAL A 373 -26.42 -1.62 9.71
CA VAL A 373 -27.66 -1.10 9.13
C VAL A 373 -28.70 -2.21 9.15
N ALA A 374 -29.59 -2.12 10.13
CA ALA A 374 -30.77 -2.96 10.29
C ALA A 374 -31.67 -2.95 9.04
#